data_AF-A0A2H0BHS4-F1
#
_entry.id   AF-A0A2H0BHS4-F1
#
_cell.length_a   1.000
_cell.length_b   1.000
_cell.length_c   1.000
_cell.angle_alpha   90.00
_cell.angle_beta   90.00
_cell.angle_gamma   90.00
#
_symmetry.space_group_name_H-M   'P 1'
#
loop_
_entity.id
_entity.type
_entity.pdbx_description
1 polymer ?
#
loop_
_entity_poly.entity_id
_entity_poly.type
_entity_poly.pdbx_seq_one_letter_code
_entity_poly.pdbx_strand_id
1 'polypeptide(L)'
;ELGRILKDFNEVIHIAENSTSLINRLKGTGELSRKIVEDYGATGVVAKAVGIKNDSRVDFPYAAYNELGFTEIETEQSGDVHARFCVRVKEVRASIKLIEQALKVLPDGPLCAESSNIFRKNAVALSVVEGWRGEILYLVTTDNDGNIGRVAPRDPSWVNWPLVGHAGAHNVVPDFPLINKSFNLSYTGNDL
;
A
#
# COMPACT_ATOMS: atom_id res chain seq x y z
N GLU A 1 -22.05 -12.03 -4.08
CA GLU A 1 -21.40 -11.40 -2.91
C GLU A 1 -20.58 -10.16 -3.25
N LEU A 2 -19.56 -10.22 -4.13
CA LEU A 2 -18.75 -9.05 -4.51
C LEU A 2 -19.57 -7.85 -5.00
N GLY A 3 -20.58 -8.06 -5.85
CA GLY A 3 -21.46 -6.98 -6.30
C GLY A 3 -22.25 -6.30 -5.17
N ARG A 4 -22.60 -7.05 -4.11
CA ARG A 4 -23.25 -6.50 -2.91
C ARG A 4 -22.27 -5.63 -2.12
N ILE A 5 -21.06 -6.15 -1.87
CA ILE A 5 -19.98 -5.41 -1.19
C ILE A 5 -19.66 -4.12 -1.95
N LEU A 6 -19.54 -4.18 -3.28
CA LEU A 6 -19.26 -3.00 -4.10
C LEU A 6 -20.39 -1.97 -4.02
N LYS A 7 -21.65 -2.42 -4.00
CA LYS A 7 -22.81 -1.53 -3.84
C LYS A 7 -22.77 -0.84 -2.48
N ASP A 8 -22.62 -1.59 -1.40
CA ASP A 8 -22.57 -1.07 -0.03
C ASP A 8 -21.40 -0.09 0.15
N PHE A 9 -20.23 -0.44 -0.41
CA PHE A 9 -19.06 0.43 -0.43
C PHE A 9 -19.34 1.75 -1.18
N ASN A 10 -19.91 1.67 -2.39
CA ASN A 10 -20.21 2.86 -3.18
C ASN A 10 -21.26 3.76 -2.53
N GLU A 11 -22.23 3.19 -1.79
CA GLU A 11 -23.20 3.98 -1.02
C GLU A 11 -22.50 4.79 0.09
N VAL A 12 -21.60 4.17 0.86
CA VAL A 12 -20.81 4.86 1.89
C VAL A 12 -19.92 5.94 1.28
N ILE A 13 -19.24 5.63 0.16
CA ILE A 13 -18.39 6.61 -0.54
C ILE A 13 -19.23 7.76 -1.10
N HIS A 14 -20.41 7.49 -1.66
CA HIS A 14 -21.31 8.52 -2.15
C HIS A 14 -21.73 9.49 -1.02
N ILE A 15 -22.06 8.97 0.17
CA ILE A 15 -22.37 9.81 1.34
C ILE A 15 -21.15 10.65 1.75
N ALA A 16 -19.96 10.05 1.77
CA ALA A 16 -18.73 10.75 2.13
C ALA A 16 -18.37 11.87 1.14
N GLU A 17 -18.42 11.59 -0.16
CA GLU A 17 -18.10 12.55 -1.23
C GLU A 17 -19.09 13.72 -1.32
N ASN A 18 -20.35 13.50 -0.93
CA ASN A 18 -21.38 14.55 -0.89
C ASN A 18 -21.49 15.25 0.47
N SER A 19 -20.66 14.88 1.45
CA SER A 19 -20.60 15.54 2.75
C SER A 19 -19.64 16.73 2.71
N THR A 20 -20.17 17.93 2.52
CA THR A 20 -19.38 19.17 2.49
C THR A 20 -18.52 19.35 3.75
N SER A 21 -19.06 19.01 4.92
CA SER A 21 -18.32 19.13 6.19
C SER A 21 -17.14 18.17 6.26
N LEU A 22 -17.28 16.95 5.72
CA LEU A 22 -16.18 16.00 5.63
C LEU A 22 -15.13 16.49 4.63
N ILE A 23 -15.53 16.79 3.40
CA ILE A 23 -14.61 17.19 2.32
C ILE A 23 -13.81 18.44 2.70
N ASN A 24 -14.43 19.41 3.37
CA ASN A 24 -13.75 20.60 3.89
C ASN A 24 -12.66 20.27 4.93
N ARG A 25 -12.77 19.15 5.65
CA ARG A 25 -11.74 18.69 6.60
C ARG A 25 -10.64 17.88 5.92
N LEU A 26 -10.90 17.24 4.78
CA LEU A 26 -9.91 16.41 4.09
C LEU A 26 -9.03 17.20 3.12
N LYS A 27 -9.64 18.15 2.39
CA LYS A 27 -8.95 18.91 1.33
C LYS A 27 -8.03 19.97 1.93
N GLY A 28 -6.78 20.00 1.47
CA GLY A 28 -5.74 20.92 1.94
C GLY A 28 -5.15 20.57 3.32
N THR A 29 -5.69 19.56 4.01
CA THR A 29 -5.16 19.10 5.29
C THR A 29 -4.08 18.05 5.08
N GLY A 30 -2.96 18.16 5.78
CA GLY A 30 -1.90 17.15 5.71
C GLY A 30 -1.26 17.02 4.34
N GLU A 31 -1.12 18.13 3.61
CA GLU A 31 -0.55 18.17 2.27
C GLU A 31 0.94 17.81 2.28
N LEU A 32 1.36 17.03 1.29
CA LEU A 32 2.77 16.74 1.01
C LEU A 32 3.09 17.12 -0.42
N SER A 33 4.17 17.87 -0.60
CA SER A 33 4.70 18.12 -1.95
C SER A 33 5.33 16.85 -2.50
N ARG A 34 5.23 16.65 -3.82
CA ARG A 34 5.90 15.56 -4.53
C ARG A 34 7.40 15.48 -4.21
N LYS A 35 8.08 16.62 -4.12
CA LYS A 35 9.50 16.69 -3.78
C LYS A 35 9.81 16.03 -2.43
N ILE A 36 9.05 16.36 -1.38
CA ILE A 36 9.27 15.76 -0.05
C ILE A 36 9.04 14.24 -0.11
N VAL A 37 7.99 13.81 -0.81
CA VAL A 37 7.68 12.39 -0.98
C VAL A 37 8.82 11.64 -1.69
N GLU A 38 9.39 12.21 -2.75
CA GLU A 38 10.53 11.65 -3.47
C GLU A 38 11.82 11.64 -2.63
N ASP A 39 12.13 12.74 -1.93
CA ASP A 39 13.33 12.86 -1.09
C ASP A 39 13.36 11.82 0.04
N TYR A 40 12.19 11.44 0.56
CA TYR A 40 12.05 10.40 1.59
C TYR A 40 11.86 8.99 1.03
N GLY A 41 11.72 8.83 -0.30
CA GLY A 41 11.47 7.54 -0.93
C GLY A 41 10.14 6.90 -0.51
N ALA A 42 9.10 7.71 -0.28
CA ALA A 42 7.81 7.22 0.18
C ALA A 42 7.21 6.17 -0.76
N THR A 43 6.40 5.27 -0.23
CA THR A 43 5.76 4.21 -1.01
C THR A 43 4.25 4.13 -0.75
N GLY A 44 3.55 3.38 -1.62
CA GLY A 44 2.14 3.08 -1.45
C GLY A 44 1.24 4.32 -1.54
N VAL A 45 0.24 4.38 -0.66
CA VAL A 45 -0.79 5.42 -0.69
C VAL A 45 -0.22 6.84 -0.61
N VAL A 46 0.89 7.04 0.10
CA VAL A 46 1.52 8.36 0.26
C VAL A 46 2.15 8.82 -1.05
N ALA A 47 2.86 7.93 -1.74
CA ALA A 47 3.46 8.21 -3.04
C ALA A 47 2.39 8.39 -4.13
N LYS A 48 1.40 7.51 -4.15
CA LYS A 48 0.26 7.56 -5.10
C LYS A 48 -0.58 8.83 -4.95
N ALA A 49 -0.64 9.41 -3.75
CA ALA A 49 -1.40 10.64 -3.49
C ALA A 49 -0.79 11.91 -4.14
N VAL A 50 0.47 11.86 -4.57
CA VAL A 50 1.19 12.93 -5.29
C VAL A 50 1.59 12.55 -6.71
N GLY A 51 0.94 11.52 -7.27
CA GLY A 51 1.08 11.13 -8.67
C GLY A 51 2.22 10.16 -8.95
N ILE A 52 2.93 9.67 -7.94
CA ILE A 52 4.01 8.71 -8.11
C ILE A 52 3.39 7.32 -8.30
N LYS A 53 3.70 6.69 -9.44
CA LYS A 53 3.20 5.36 -9.82
C LYS A 53 4.20 4.26 -9.46
N ASN A 54 4.50 4.12 -8.17
CA ASN A 54 5.28 2.99 -7.67
C ASN A 54 4.33 1.92 -7.10
N ASP A 55 4.39 0.71 -7.67
CA ASP A 55 3.58 -0.41 -7.19
C ASP A 55 4.30 -1.72 -7.52
N SER A 56 4.72 -2.44 -6.47
CA SER A 56 5.52 -3.64 -6.66
C SER A 56 4.76 -4.76 -7.39
N ARG A 57 3.43 -4.73 -7.45
CA ARG A 57 2.64 -5.68 -8.27
C ARG A 57 2.84 -5.48 -9.78
N VAL A 58 3.23 -4.27 -10.20
CA VAL A 58 3.51 -3.91 -11.60
C VAL A 58 5.01 -3.90 -11.87
N ASP A 59 5.79 -3.27 -10.98
CA ASP A 59 7.24 -3.07 -11.18
C ASP A 59 8.02 -4.38 -10.94
N PHE A 60 7.58 -5.20 -9.99
CA PHE A 60 8.20 -6.48 -9.60
C PHE A 60 7.14 -7.58 -9.45
N PRO A 61 6.42 -7.92 -10.55
CA PRO A 61 5.23 -8.75 -10.46
C PRO A 61 5.53 -10.12 -9.85
N TYR A 62 4.69 -10.51 -8.90
CA TYR A 62 4.74 -11.79 -8.19
C TYR A 62 3.37 -12.47 -8.21
N ALA A 63 3.33 -13.74 -7.79
CA ALA A 63 2.13 -14.57 -7.93
C ALA A 63 1.58 -14.50 -9.37
N ALA A 64 0.30 -14.15 -9.54
CA ALA A 64 -0.36 -14.05 -10.84
C ALA A 64 -0.68 -12.60 -11.26
N TYR A 65 -0.09 -11.56 -10.64
CA TYR A 65 -0.46 -10.17 -10.94
C TYR A 65 -0.21 -9.77 -12.41
N ASN A 66 0.88 -10.27 -13.00
CA ASN A 66 1.19 -10.09 -14.43
C ASN A 66 0.18 -10.80 -15.35
N GLU A 67 -0.34 -11.96 -14.94
CA GLU A 67 -1.30 -12.75 -15.70
C GLU A 67 -2.73 -12.16 -15.63
N LEU A 68 -3.06 -11.47 -14.54
CA LEU A 68 -4.36 -10.82 -14.35
C LEU A 68 -4.50 -9.46 -15.05
N GLY A 69 -3.45 -8.99 -15.74
CA GLY A 69 -3.46 -7.73 -16.48
C GLY A 69 -3.50 -6.49 -15.58
N PHE A 70 -3.01 -6.59 -14.35
CA PHE A 70 -2.89 -5.43 -13.45
C PHE A 70 -1.81 -4.47 -13.97
N THR A 71 -2.23 -3.37 -14.57
CA THR A 71 -1.32 -2.38 -15.19
C THR A 71 -1.63 -0.94 -14.79
N GLU A 72 -2.84 -0.68 -14.30
CA GLU A 72 -3.29 0.66 -13.93
C GLU A 72 -3.05 0.91 -12.44
N ILE A 73 -2.16 1.85 -12.14
CA ILE A 73 -1.88 2.32 -10.78
C ILE A 73 -2.70 3.58 -10.52
N GLU A 74 -3.56 3.50 -9.51
CA GLU A 74 -4.45 4.58 -9.11
C GLU A 74 -3.68 5.66 -8.34
N THR A 75 -3.80 6.91 -8.81
CA THR A 75 -3.09 8.06 -8.24
C THR A 75 -3.99 9.26 -8.06
N GLU A 76 -3.53 10.20 -7.23
CA GLU A 76 -4.03 11.55 -7.07
C GLU A 76 -2.85 12.53 -7.15
N GLN A 77 -3.10 13.84 -7.08
CA GLN A 77 -2.05 14.85 -7.28
C GLN A 77 -1.82 15.78 -6.08
N SER A 78 -2.84 16.00 -5.24
CA SER A 78 -2.77 17.04 -4.20
C SER A 78 -1.94 16.64 -2.99
N GLY A 79 -1.68 15.36 -2.73
CA GLY A 79 -0.87 14.93 -1.58
C GLY A 79 -1.49 15.18 -0.20
N ASP A 80 -2.72 15.68 -0.13
CA ASP A 80 -3.48 15.91 1.10
C ASP A 80 -4.19 14.65 1.59
N VAL A 81 -4.88 14.76 2.73
CA VAL A 81 -5.69 13.66 3.28
C VAL A 81 -6.74 13.21 2.26
N HIS A 82 -7.36 14.15 1.54
CA HIS A 82 -8.35 13.86 0.52
C HIS A 82 -7.77 12.99 -0.62
N ALA A 83 -6.58 13.32 -1.14
CA ALA A 83 -5.90 12.50 -2.12
C ALA A 83 -5.64 11.07 -1.62
N ARG A 84 -5.12 10.92 -0.39
CA ARG A 84 -4.91 9.59 0.21
C ARG A 84 -6.22 8.81 0.34
N PHE A 85 -7.31 9.47 0.72
CA PHE A 85 -8.64 8.87 0.74
C PHE A 85 -9.09 8.40 -0.65
N CYS A 86 -9.01 9.25 -1.67
CA CYS A 86 -9.41 8.93 -3.04
C CYS A 86 -8.59 7.79 -3.64
N VAL A 87 -7.27 7.74 -3.41
CA VAL A 87 -6.43 6.61 -3.82
C VAL A 87 -6.97 5.31 -3.24
N ARG A 88 -7.29 5.24 -1.94
CA ARG A 88 -7.85 4.03 -1.33
C ARG A 88 -9.19 3.64 -1.92
N VAL A 89 -10.06 4.62 -2.19
CA VAL A 89 -11.36 4.36 -2.81
C VAL A 89 -11.19 3.71 -4.19
N LYS A 90 -10.27 4.24 -5.00
CA LYS A 90 -9.95 3.67 -6.31
C LYS A 90 -9.32 2.28 -6.19
N GLU A 91 -8.38 2.09 -5.25
CA GLU A 91 -7.75 0.79 -5.01
C GLU A 91 -8.75 -0.29 -4.54
N VAL A 92 -9.79 0.05 -3.76
CA VAL A 92 -10.85 -0.92 -3.41
C VAL A 92 -11.61 -1.38 -4.65
N ARG A 93 -11.98 -0.44 -5.54
CA ARG A 93 -12.67 -0.77 -6.81
C ARG A 93 -11.78 -1.61 -7.71
N ALA A 94 -10.50 -1.26 -7.83
CA ALA A 94 -9.50 -2.04 -8.57
C ALA A 94 -9.31 -3.44 -7.99
N SER A 95 -9.29 -3.58 -6.66
CA SER A 95 -9.17 -4.87 -5.97
C SER A 95 -10.36 -5.78 -6.27
N ILE A 96 -11.59 -5.24 -6.27
CA ILE A 96 -12.80 -6.01 -6.63
C ILE A 96 -12.71 -6.49 -8.08
N LYS A 97 -12.31 -5.62 -9.02
CA LYS A 97 -12.09 -5.98 -10.44
C LYS A 97 -11.05 -7.09 -10.58
N LEU A 98 -9.94 -7.02 -9.85
CA LEU A 98 -8.90 -8.05 -9.86
C LEU A 98 -9.41 -9.39 -9.34
N ILE A 99 -10.20 -9.39 -8.26
CA ILE A 99 -10.81 -10.62 -7.74
C ILE A 99 -11.75 -11.23 -8.80
N GLU A 100 -12.58 -10.42 -9.45
CA GLU A 100 -13.47 -10.89 -10.53
C GLU A 100 -12.69 -11.44 -11.72
N GLN A 101 -11.55 -10.85 -12.08
CA GLN A 101 -10.65 -11.37 -13.12
C GLN A 101 -10.05 -12.71 -12.69
N ALA A 102 -9.51 -12.81 -11.48
CA ALA A 102 -8.91 -14.03 -10.97
C ALA A 102 -9.91 -15.19 -10.92
N LEU A 103 -11.16 -14.93 -10.49
CA LEU A 103 -12.21 -15.95 -10.45
C LEU A 103 -12.59 -16.49 -11.84
N LYS A 104 -12.39 -15.73 -12.92
CA LYS A 104 -12.69 -16.17 -14.29
C LYS A 104 -11.62 -17.10 -14.86
N VAL A 105 -10.40 -17.02 -14.37
CA VAL A 105 -9.24 -17.76 -14.87
C VAL A 105 -8.64 -18.67 -13.82
N LEU A 106 -9.38 -18.95 -12.73
CA LEU A 106 -8.90 -19.74 -11.60
C LEU A 106 -8.57 -21.17 -12.07
N PRO A 107 -7.29 -21.59 -12.06
CA PRO A 107 -6.92 -22.92 -12.49
C PRO A 107 -7.22 -23.94 -11.40
N ASP A 108 -7.55 -25.17 -11.81
CA ASP A 108 -7.52 -26.33 -10.92
C ASP A 108 -6.06 -26.76 -10.67
N GLY A 109 -5.80 -27.41 -9.53
CA GLY A 109 -4.47 -27.95 -9.23
C GLY A 109 -4.18 -28.07 -7.73
N PRO A 110 -2.96 -28.50 -7.37
CA PRO A 110 -2.53 -28.54 -5.98
C PRO A 110 -2.42 -27.12 -5.41
N LEU A 111 -2.96 -26.92 -4.20
CA LEU A 111 -2.92 -25.63 -3.49
C LEU A 111 -1.58 -25.35 -2.79
N CYS A 112 -0.78 -26.39 -2.57
CA CYS A 112 0.50 -26.31 -1.87
C CYS A 112 1.59 -26.93 -2.74
N ALA A 113 2.69 -26.20 -2.90
CA ALA A 113 3.91 -26.78 -3.47
C ALA A 113 4.60 -27.67 -2.43
N GLU A 114 5.21 -28.76 -2.88
CA GLU A 114 6.14 -29.52 -2.03
C GLU A 114 7.39 -28.66 -1.77
N SER A 115 7.72 -28.44 -0.50
CA SER A 115 8.91 -27.71 -0.08
C SER A 115 9.85 -28.67 0.66
N SER A 116 11.11 -28.72 0.25
CA SER A 116 12.13 -29.54 0.91
C SER A 116 12.63 -28.93 2.24
N ASN A 117 12.25 -27.67 2.55
CA ASN A 117 12.77 -26.88 3.68
C ASN A 117 14.31 -26.84 3.78
N ILE A 118 15.01 -27.15 2.69
CA ILE A 118 16.47 -27.06 2.59
C ILE A 118 16.78 -25.77 1.84
N PHE A 119 17.32 -24.78 2.54
CA PHE A 119 17.73 -23.53 1.93
C PHE A 119 19.17 -23.59 1.39
N ARG A 120 19.45 -22.74 0.39
CA ARG A 120 20.82 -22.56 -0.10
C ARG A 120 21.70 -22.04 1.04
N LYS A 121 22.90 -22.58 1.19
CA LYS A 121 23.90 -22.14 2.18
C LYS A 121 24.51 -20.80 1.78
N ASN A 122 24.85 -19.95 2.75
CA ASN A 122 25.47 -18.63 2.55
C ASN A 122 24.76 -17.77 1.49
N ALA A 123 23.44 -17.81 1.46
CA ALA A 123 22.64 -17.10 0.47
C ALA A 123 22.04 -15.82 1.06
N VAL A 124 21.72 -14.89 0.15
CA VAL A 124 20.94 -13.69 0.43
C VAL A 124 19.74 -13.70 -0.51
N ALA A 125 18.56 -13.50 0.04
CA ALA A 125 17.32 -13.36 -0.69
C ALA A 125 16.68 -12.01 -0.33
N LEU A 126 16.20 -11.32 -1.36
CA LEU A 126 15.40 -10.11 -1.24
C LEU A 126 14.05 -10.39 -1.88
N SER A 127 12.97 -10.13 -1.17
CA SER A 127 11.61 -10.24 -1.69
C SER A 127 10.84 -8.96 -1.41
N VAL A 128 9.94 -8.62 -2.32
CA VAL A 128 9.13 -7.41 -2.28
C VAL A 128 7.69 -7.75 -2.63
N VAL A 129 6.74 -7.20 -1.87
CA VAL A 129 5.30 -7.34 -2.13
C VAL A 129 4.58 -6.02 -1.85
N GLU A 130 3.46 -5.76 -2.53
CA GLU A 130 2.68 -4.54 -2.30
C GLU A 130 1.64 -4.80 -1.21
N GLY A 131 1.89 -4.29 -0.01
CA GLY A 131 0.87 -4.20 1.02
C GLY A 131 -0.08 -3.05 0.74
N TRP A 132 -1.25 -3.05 1.39
CA TRP A 132 -2.22 -1.97 1.26
C TRP A 132 -1.71 -0.60 1.79
N ARG A 133 -0.63 -0.60 2.57
CA ARG A 133 0.07 0.62 3.01
C ARG A 133 1.17 1.06 2.05
N GLY A 134 1.67 0.15 1.22
CA GLY A 134 2.82 0.31 0.34
C GLY A 134 3.68 -0.94 0.28
N GLU A 135 4.87 -0.78 -0.30
CA GLU A 135 5.85 -1.84 -0.50
C GLU A 135 6.36 -2.44 0.84
N ILE A 136 6.31 -3.76 0.98
CA ILE A 136 6.91 -4.50 2.09
C ILE A 136 8.09 -5.29 1.54
N LEU A 137 9.24 -5.15 2.18
CA LEU A 137 10.49 -5.80 1.76
C LEU A 137 10.96 -6.78 2.84
N TYR A 138 11.45 -7.94 2.41
CA TYR A 138 12.11 -8.93 3.27
C TYR A 138 13.50 -9.21 2.75
N LEU A 139 14.50 -8.95 3.58
CA LEU A 139 15.85 -9.47 3.40
C LEU A 139 16.01 -10.71 4.28
N VAL A 140 16.37 -11.84 3.69
CA VAL A 140 16.65 -13.09 4.40
C VAL A 140 18.04 -13.56 4.03
N THR A 141 18.84 -13.95 5.02
CA THR A 141 20.16 -14.57 4.79
C THR A 141 20.22 -15.95 5.42
N THR A 142 21.02 -16.83 4.83
CA THR A 142 21.31 -18.15 5.39
C THR A 142 22.79 -18.31 5.73
N ASP A 143 23.07 -19.16 6.71
CA ASP A 143 24.45 -19.48 7.13
C ASP A 143 25.06 -20.65 6.32
N ASN A 144 26.25 -21.11 6.75
CA ASN A 144 26.97 -22.23 6.15
C ASN A 144 26.22 -23.58 6.22
N ASP A 145 25.25 -23.70 7.12
CA ASP A 145 24.43 -24.90 7.30
C ASP A 145 23.10 -24.78 6.55
N GLY A 146 22.79 -23.59 6.02
CA GLY A 146 21.53 -23.31 5.34
C GLY A 146 20.43 -22.92 6.31
N ASN A 147 20.74 -22.68 7.59
CA ASN A 147 19.77 -22.14 8.54
C ASN A 147 19.57 -20.65 8.27
N ILE A 148 18.39 -20.14 8.62
CA ILE A 148 18.11 -18.71 8.55
C ILE A 148 19.01 -17.98 9.55
N GLY A 149 19.92 -17.17 9.04
CA GLY A 149 20.84 -16.36 9.85
C GLY A 149 20.26 -15.00 10.22
N ARG A 150 19.65 -14.31 9.25
CA ARG A 150 19.01 -13.00 9.48
C ARG A 150 17.70 -12.90 8.70
N VAL A 151 16.70 -12.33 9.33
CA VAL A 151 15.48 -11.82 8.69
C VAL A 151 15.38 -10.34 9.03
N ALA A 152 15.34 -9.49 8.02
CA ALA A 152 15.17 -8.05 8.18
C ALA A 152 13.98 -7.61 7.31
N PRO A 153 12.77 -7.57 7.88
CA PRO A 153 11.61 -7.00 7.21
C PRO A 153 11.68 -5.47 7.22
N ARG A 154 11.07 -4.82 6.23
CA ARG A 154 10.82 -3.37 6.20
C ARG A 154 9.37 -3.12 5.83
N ASP A 155 8.58 -2.69 6.80
CA ASP A 155 7.21 -2.22 6.57
C ASP A 155 7.24 -0.82 5.90
N PRO A 156 6.24 -0.48 5.05
CA PRO A 156 6.08 0.87 4.49
C PRO A 156 6.12 1.98 5.55
N SER A 157 5.67 1.66 6.77
CA SER A 157 5.59 2.61 7.87
C SER A 157 6.95 3.16 8.24
N TRP A 158 8.03 2.35 8.18
CA TRP A 158 9.38 2.84 8.47
C TRP A 158 9.78 4.04 7.60
N VAL A 159 9.46 3.96 6.31
CA VAL A 159 9.80 5.00 5.32
C VAL A 159 8.80 6.16 5.38
N ASN A 160 7.52 5.85 5.62
CA ASN A 160 6.44 6.83 5.59
C ASN A 160 6.25 7.58 6.92
N TRP A 161 6.76 7.10 8.05
CA TRP A 161 6.54 7.71 9.37
C TRP A 161 7.06 9.15 9.48
N PRO A 162 8.28 9.47 9.03
CA PRO A 162 8.80 10.84 9.09
C PRO A 162 7.91 11.86 8.33
N LEU A 163 7.18 11.40 7.31
CA LEU A 163 6.30 12.25 6.51
C LEU A 163 5.05 12.71 7.28
N VAL A 164 4.67 12.03 8.37
CA VAL A 164 3.58 12.50 9.24
C VAL A 164 3.95 13.84 9.88
N GLY A 165 5.23 14.04 10.22
CA GLY A 165 5.72 15.32 10.76
C GLY A 165 5.65 16.45 9.73
N HIS A 166 6.06 16.16 8.48
CA HIS A 166 5.96 17.10 7.36
C HIS A 166 4.51 17.46 7.04
N ALA A 167 3.64 16.45 6.95
CA ALA A 167 2.21 16.67 6.71
C ALA A 167 1.54 17.44 7.85
N GLY A 168 1.96 17.20 9.10
CA GLY A 168 1.45 17.90 10.28
C GLY A 168 1.88 19.37 10.37
N ALA A 169 2.97 19.76 9.70
CA ALA A 169 3.45 21.12 9.73
C ALA A 169 2.40 22.08 9.16
N HIS A 170 2.28 23.26 9.77
CA HIS A 170 1.36 24.33 9.34
C HIS A 170 -0.14 23.98 9.35
N ASN A 171 -0.54 22.86 9.96
CA ASN A 171 -1.94 22.49 10.19
C ASN A 171 -2.37 22.85 11.62
N VAL A 172 -3.67 22.95 11.87
CA VAL A 172 -4.20 23.15 13.24
C VAL A 172 -4.16 21.84 14.02
N VAL A 173 -3.99 21.93 15.35
CA VAL A 173 -3.92 20.75 16.23
C VAL A 173 -5.08 19.74 16.03
N PRO A 174 -6.35 20.17 15.84
CA PRO A 174 -7.46 19.24 15.60
C PRO A 174 -7.37 18.41 14.31
N ASP A 175 -6.46 18.75 13.39
CA ASP A 175 -6.26 18.00 12.15
C ASP A 175 -5.25 16.86 12.31
N PHE A 176 -4.44 16.86 13.38
CA PHE A 176 -3.45 15.81 13.62
C PHE A 176 -4.04 14.39 13.58
N PRO A 177 -5.19 14.07 14.22
CA PRO A 177 -5.77 12.74 14.15
C PRO A 177 -6.15 12.33 12.72
N LEU A 178 -6.60 13.29 11.92
CA LEU A 178 -6.99 13.07 10.53
C LEU A 178 -5.77 12.80 9.66
N ILE A 179 -4.72 13.60 9.83
CA ILE A 179 -3.43 13.41 9.16
C ILE A 179 -2.89 12.02 9.51
N ASN A 180 -2.71 11.72 10.79
CA ASN A 180 -2.18 10.42 11.24
C ASN A 180 -2.99 9.24 10.68
N LYS A 181 -4.32 9.31 10.75
CA LYS A 181 -5.17 8.21 10.28
C LYS A 181 -5.16 8.05 8.76
N SER A 182 -4.92 9.12 8.00
CA SER A 182 -4.84 9.06 6.54
C SER A 182 -3.63 8.29 6.00
N PHE A 183 -2.52 8.27 6.74
CA PHE A 183 -1.38 7.40 6.43
C PHE A 183 -1.65 5.96 6.92
N ASN A 184 -2.34 5.84 8.06
CA ASN A 184 -2.74 4.58 8.68
C ASN A 184 -1.56 3.65 8.99
N LEU A 185 -0.41 4.22 9.36
CA LEU A 185 0.84 3.51 9.56
C LEU A 185 0.78 2.51 10.73
N SER A 186 1.66 1.53 10.69
CA SER A 186 1.83 0.50 11.72
C SER A 186 2.94 0.92 12.68
N TYR A 187 2.61 1.07 13.96
CA TYR A 187 3.61 1.30 15.01
C TYR A 187 4.59 0.13 15.08
N THR A 188 4.07 -1.09 15.16
CA THR A 188 4.92 -2.29 15.19
C THR A 188 5.74 -2.43 13.93
N GLY A 189 5.19 -2.09 12.77
CA GLY A 189 5.92 -2.13 11.49
C GLY A 189 7.06 -1.11 11.41
N ASN A 190 6.92 0.03 12.09
CA ASN A 190 8.00 1.01 12.24
C ASN A 190 9.07 0.55 13.24
N ASP A 191 8.74 -0.29 14.21
CA ASP A 191 9.69 -0.72 15.23
C ASP A 191 10.47 -2.01 14.85
N LEU A 192 10.22 -2.56 13.65
CA LEU A 192 10.84 -3.79 13.13
C LEU A 192 12.32 -3.62 12.71
#